data_AF-T1EJF1-F1
#
_entry.id   AF-T1EJF1-F1
#
_cell.length_a   1.000
_cell.length_b   1.000
_cell.length_c   1.000
_cell.angle_alpha   90.00
_cell.angle_beta   90.00
_cell.angle_gamma   90.00
#
_symmetry.space_group_name_H-M   'P 1'
#
loop_
_entity.id
_entity.type
_entity.pdbx_description
1 polymer ?
#
loop_
_entity_poly.entity_id
_entity_poly.type
_entity_poly.pdbx_seq_one_letter_code
_entity_poly.pdbx_strand_id
1 'polypeptide(L)'
;NLSPLKFRKIRRDLITLYDILNDNLNSNLYSDLKLRTDSITRGHDKKLERNKVRTSMSKYALVIRIMPIWNSLTQKIVGSKSVN
;
A
#
# COMPACT_ATOMS: atom_id res chain seq x y z
N ASN A 1 11.27 -2.84 18.21
CA ASN A 1 10.28 -1.95 18.85
C ASN A 1 10.08 -0.68 18.06
N LEU A 2 8.96 -0.55 17.35
CA LEU A 2 8.56 0.73 16.74
C LEU A 2 7.98 1.64 17.83
N SER A 3 8.38 2.91 17.83
CA SER A 3 7.72 3.94 18.65
C SER A 3 6.21 4.00 18.32
N PRO A 4 5.33 4.25 19.31
CA PRO A 4 3.87 4.38 19.09
C PRO A 4 3.49 5.34 17.97
N LEU A 5 4.25 6.43 17.80
CA LEU A 5 4.05 7.39 16.71
C LEU A 5 4.31 6.80 15.32
N LYS A 6 5.35 5.98 15.19
CA LYS A 6 5.72 5.34 13.92
C LYS A 6 4.69 4.30 13.51
N PHE A 7 4.14 3.56 14.47
CA PHE A 7 3.03 2.63 14.23
C PHE A 7 1.77 3.34 13.76
N ARG A 8 1.37 4.42 14.43
CA ARG A 8 0.22 5.26 14.01
C ARG A 8 0.39 5.80 12.60
N LYS A 9 1.60 6.26 12.25
CA LYS A 9 1.92 6.74 10.90
C LYS A 9 1.76 5.64 9.85
N ILE A 10 2.33 4.45 10.10
CA ILE A 10 2.20 3.30 9.19
C ILE A 10 0.73 2.88 9.03
N ARG A 11 -0.04 2.81 10.13
CA ARG A 11 -1.47 2.47 10.06
C ARG A 11 -2.23 3.49 9.21
N ARG A 12 -2.01 4.79 9.43
CA ARG A 12 -2.65 5.85 8.63
C ARG A 12 -2.27 5.76 7.15
N ASP A 13 -0.99 5.52 6.85
CA ASP A 13 -0.50 5.35 5.48
C ASP A 13 -1.16 4.13 4.80
N LEU A 14 -1.34 3.01 5.51
CA LEU A 14 -2.03 1.81 4.99
C LEU A 14 -3.51 2.05 4.72
N ILE A 15 -4.21 2.76 5.61
CA ILE A 15 -5.63 3.09 5.42
C ILE A 15 -5.79 3.98 4.19
N THR A 16 -4.93 5.00 4.07
CA THR A 16 -4.94 5.90 2.91
C THR A 16 -4.73 5.11 1.62
N LEU A 17 -3.79 4.15 1.61
CA LEU A 17 -3.55 3.29 0.45
C LEU A 17 -4.76 2.38 0.15
N TYR A 18 -5.39 1.81 1.16
CA TYR A 18 -6.61 1.02 1.00
C TYR A 18 -7.71 1.86 0.33
N ASP A 19 -7.93 3.09 0.80
CA ASP A 19 -8.97 3.96 0.23
C ASP A 19 -8.67 4.37 -1.22
N ILE A 20 -7.41 4.63 -1.55
CA ILE A 20 -6.97 4.89 -2.93
C ILE A 20 -7.26 3.69 -3.84
N LEU A 21 -6.96 2.46 -3.39
CA LEU A 21 -7.12 1.25 -4.20
C LEU A 21 -8.55 0.73 -4.30
N ASN A 22 -9.46 1.26 -3.49
CA ASN A 22 -10.89 0.94 -3.54
C ASN A 22 -11.71 2.07 -4.16
N ASP A 23 -11.07 3.06 -4.80
CA ASP A 23 -11.71 4.24 -5.38
C ASP A 23 -12.55 5.07 -4.38
N ASN A 24 -12.31 4.91 -3.08
CA ASN A 24 -12.95 5.71 -2.03
C ASN A 24 -12.40 7.15 -1.98
N LEU A 25 -11.28 7.39 -2.67
CA LEU A 25 -10.63 8.69 -2.82
C LEU A 25 -10.50 9.01 -4.31
N ASN A 26 -11.19 10.06 -4.77
CA ASN A 26 -10.99 10.67 -6.09
C ASN A 26 -9.54 11.18 -6.21
N SER A 27 -8.62 10.32 -6.62
CA SER A 27 -7.19 10.63 -6.54
C SER A 27 -6.48 10.38 -7.87
N ASN A 28 -6.60 11.37 -8.76
CA ASN A 28 -5.63 11.63 -9.83
C ASN A 28 -4.17 11.74 -9.31
N LEU A 29 -3.97 11.81 -7.99
CA LEU A 29 -2.66 11.86 -7.32
C LEU A 29 -1.87 10.54 -7.38
N TYR A 30 -2.52 9.42 -7.73
CA TYR A 30 -1.89 8.09 -7.68
C TYR A 30 -2.04 7.28 -8.97
N SER A 31 -2.18 7.96 -10.11
CA SER A 31 -2.23 7.35 -11.45
C SER A 31 -1.07 6.39 -11.75
N ASP A 32 0.05 6.55 -11.03
CA ASP A 32 1.25 5.72 -11.19
C ASP A 32 1.22 4.42 -10.36
N LEU A 33 0.20 4.21 -9.54
CA LEU A 33 -0.01 2.94 -8.83
C LEU A 33 -0.54 1.89 -9.78
N LYS A 34 0.26 0.85 -10.00
CA LYS A 34 -0.15 -0.31 -10.80
C LYS A 34 -0.38 -1.50 -9.89
N LEU A 35 -1.55 -2.12 -10.03
CA LEU A 35 -1.79 -3.44 -9.47
C LEU A 35 -0.91 -4.45 -10.20
N ARG A 36 -0.38 -5.41 -9.44
CA ARG A 36 0.42 -6.49 -9.97
C ARG A 36 -0.52 -7.48 -10.67
N THR A 37 -0.31 -7.70 -11.96
CA THR A 37 -1.22 -8.50 -12.82
C THR A 37 -0.73 -9.93 -13.08
N ASP A 38 0.41 -10.33 -12.53
CA ASP A 38 0.92 -11.70 -12.69
C ASP A 38 0.10 -12.70 -11.85
N SER A 39 0.15 -13.99 -12.21
CA SER A 39 -0.58 -15.05 -11.50
C SER A 39 -0.15 -15.11 -10.03
N ILE A 40 -0.96 -14.54 -9.15
CA ILE A 40 -0.68 -14.44 -7.71
C ILE A 40 -1.01 -15.77 -7.05
N THR A 41 -0.02 -16.67 -6.94
CA THR A 41 -0.18 -17.93 -6.20
C THR A 41 -0.05 -17.76 -4.67
N ARG A 42 0.37 -16.58 -4.18
CA ARG A 42 0.60 -16.28 -2.75
C ARG A 42 0.34 -14.80 -2.41
N GLY A 43 -0.33 -14.53 -1.29
CA GLY A 43 -0.54 -13.19 -0.74
C GLY A 43 -1.97 -12.69 -0.86
N HIS A 44 -2.19 -11.55 -1.53
CA HIS A 44 -3.50 -10.97 -1.78
C HIS A 44 -3.61 -10.41 -3.21
N ASP A 45 -4.83 -10.22 -3.68
CA ASP A 45 -5.21 -9.75 -5.02
C ASP A 45 -4.82 -8.29 -5.31
N LYS A 46 -4.84 -7.42 -4.31
CA LYS A 46 -4.51 -5.98 -4.47
C LYS A 46 -3.02 -5.65 -4.34
N LYS A 47 -2.12 -6.56 -4.69
CA LYS A 47 -0.67 -6.29 -4.60
C LYS A 47 -0.27 -5.19 -5.58
N LEU A 48 0.68 -4.36 -5.18
CA LEU A 48 1.22 -3.29 -6.01
C LEU A 48 2.52 -3.73 -6.69
N GLU A 49 2.67 -3.32 -7.94
CA GLU A 49 3.92 -3.43 -8.68
C GLU A 49 4.94 -2.41 -8.16
N ARG A 50 6.17 -2.88 -7.90
CA ARG A 50 7.24 -2.02 -7.42
C ARG A 50 7.88 -1.28 -8.59
N ASN A 51 7.51 -0.02 -8.77
CA ASN A 51 8.22 0.87 -9.68
C ASN A 51 9.69 1.02 -9.24
N LYS A 52 10.63 0.77 -10.16
CA LYS A 52 12.05 1.03 -9.94
C LYS A 52 12.26 2.54 -9.89
N VAL A 53 12.49 3.09 -8.70
CA VAL A 53 12.88 4.50 -8.56
C VAL A 53 14.39 4.68 -8.55
N ARG A 54 14.85 5.63 -9.37
CA ARG A 54 16.27 5.93 -9.57
C ARG A 54 16.87 6.80 -8.46
N THR A 55 16.08 7.66 -7.84
CA THR A 55 16.54 8.62 -6.82
C THR A 55 16.11 8.23 -5.40
N SER A 56 16.95 8.57 -4.42
CA SER A 56 16.70 8.32 -2.99
C SER A 56 15.52 9.13 -2.44
N MET A 57 15.27 10.36 -2.92
CA MET A 57 14.11 11.16 -2.51
C MET A 57 12.78 10.47 -2.89
N SER A 58 12.69 9.89 -4.08
CA SER A 58 11.49 9.15 -4.49
C SER A 58 11.26 7.90 -3.63
N LYS A 59 12.31 7.28 -3.05
CA LYS A 59 12.16 6.15 -2.11
C LYS A 59 11.41 6.52 -0.83
N TYR A 60 11.38 7.81 -0.46
CA TYR A 60 10.65 8.31 0.71
C TYR A 60 9.19 8.69 0.41
N ALA A 61 8.78 8.66 -0.86
CA ALA A 61 7.38 8.81 -1.23
C ALA A 61 6.52 7.80 -0.47
N LEU A 62 5.35 8.25 -0.02
CA LEU A 62 4.40 7.49 0.79
C LEU A 62 4.25 6.05 0.29
N VAL A 63 4.00 5.91 -1.02
CA VAL A 63 3.79 4.65 -1.73
C VAL A 63 4.98 3.70 -1.55
N ILE A 64 6.21 4.16 -1.78
CA ILE A 64 7.39 3.28 -1.79
C ILE A 64 7.72 2.78 -0.39
N ARG A 65 7.48 3.62 0.63
CA ARG A 65 7.66 3.23 2.03
C ARG A 65 6.63 2.19 2.47
N ILE A 66 5.36 2.36 2.08
CA ILE A 66 4.25 1.55 2.62
C ILE A 66 3.99 0.27 1.82
N MET A 67 4.32 0.28 0.53
CA MET A 67 4.08 -0.84 -0.39
C MET A 67 4.69 -2.18 0.05
N PRO A 68 5.91 -2.27 0.63
CA PRO A 68 6.43 -3.53 1.16
C PRO A 68 5.56 -4.10 2.29
N ILE A 69 5.02 -3.23 3.15
CA ILE A 69 4.15 -3.62 4.25
C ILE A 69 2.81 -4.07 3.68
N TRP A 70 2.22 -3.27 2.78
CA TRP A 70 0.98 -3.60 2.08
C TRP A 70 1.05 -4.98 1.39
N ASN A 71 2.08 -5.20 0.56
CA ASN A 71 2.26 -6.46 -0.17
C ASN A 71 2.54 -7.68 0.73
N SER A 72 2.93 -7.47 1.99
CA SER A 72 3.10 -8.53 2.98
C SER A 72 1.81 -8.90 3.73
N LEU A 73 0.75 -8.11 3.60
CA LEU A 73 -0.54 -8.39 4.23
C LEU A 73 -1.17 -9.66 3.63
N THR A 74 -2.09 -10.26 4.39
CA THR A 74 -2.86 -11.41 3.93
C THR A 74 -4.15 -10.96 3.24
N GLN A 75 -4.71 -11.81 2.37
CA GLN A 75 -6.02 -11.54 1.75
C GLN A 75 -7.11 -11.27 2.80
N LYS A 76 -7.07 -11.94 3.96
CA LYS A 76 -8.02 -11.72 5.06
C LYS A 76 -8.02 -10.26 5.54
N ILE A 77 -6.85 -9.63 5.63
CA ILE A 77 -6.73 -8.24 6.08
C ILE A 77 -7.17 -7.29 4.96
N VAL A 78 -6.65 -7.50 3.74
CA VAL A 78 -6.90 -6.61 2.59
C VAL A 78 -8.34 -6.69 2.08
N GLY A 79 -9.00 -7.84 2.21
CA GLY A 79 -10.40 -8.05 1.87
C GLY A 79 -11.38 -7.70 2.99
N SER A 80 -10.91 -7.25 4.16
CA SER A 80 -11.79 -6.80 5.24
C SER A 80 -12.55 -5.55 4.82
N LYS A 81 -13.87 -5.53 5.04
CA LYS A 81 -14.73 -4.37 4.76
C LYS A 81 -14.65 -3.28 5.83
N SER A 82 -13.94 -3.52 6.93
CA SER A 82 -13.83 -2.58 8.06
C SER A 82 -12.40 -2.47 8.57
N VAL A 83 -12.02 -1.26 8.96
CA VAL A 83 -10.73 -0.91 9.56
C VAL A 83 -10.88 -0.77 11.09
N ASN A 84 -11.25 -1.86 11.77
CA ASN A 84 -11.28 -1.90 13.24
C ASN A 84 -9.99 -2.54 13.76
#